data_AF-A0A2V9CU62-F1
#
_entry.id   AF-A0A2V9CU62-F1
#
_cell.length_a   1.000
_cell.length_b   1.000
_cell.length_c   1.000
_cell.angle_alpha   90.00
_cell.angle_beta   90.00
_cell.angle_gamma   90.00
#
_symmetry.space_group_name_H-M   'P 1'
#
loop_
_entity.id
_entity.type
_entity.pdbx_description
1 polymer ?
#
loop_
_entity_poly.entity_id
_entity_poly.type
_entity_poly.pdbx_seq_one_letter_code
_entity_poly.pdbx_strand_id
1 'polypeptide(L)'
;MKELDRMAGKPGMRAVNLGDTIGGRDYVFEPEFAPVLARCEELGYPLVFHNMNTDPFGKRPAGPGLDAAFTHAILGAKFIGSGTLDKYPKLEIVLPHAGGAFPYCAGRVEHFMYHMGANAGRTTPPHTFKEYLRRFHYDYLTYRPEGLRFLIDLVGADRIVVGTDSFNAKDIEYPSAVVEQFNFQAVDRDRILKGNAMRLLHL
;
A
#
# COMPACT_ATOMS: atom_id res chain seq x y z
N MET A 1 -1.47 -1.32 -21.31
CA MET A 1 -0.11 -1.51 -21.81
C MET A 1 0.39 -0.33 -22.65
N LYS A 2 -0.16 -0.08 -23.85
CA LYS A 2 0.32 1.01 -24.75
C LYS A 2 0.57 2.36 -24.05
N GLU A 3 -0.29 2.75 -23.12
CA GLU A 3 -0.15 4.00 -22.39
C GLU A 3 1.02 4.02 -21.39
N LEU A 4 1.26 2.92 -20.67
CA LEU A 4 2.40 2.80 -19.75
C LEU A 4 3.71 2.89 -20.53
N ASP A 5 3.83 2.22 -21.68
CA ASP A 5 5.03 2.32 -22.52
C ASP A 5 5.20 3.71 -23.15
N ARG A 6 4.10 4.39 -23.51
CA ARG A 6 4.14 5.75 -24.04
C ARG A 6 4.69 6.75 -23.02
N MET A 7 4.35 6.54 -21.74
CA MET A 7 4.76 7.41 -20.64
C MET A 7 6.08 7.02 -20.00
N ALA A 8 6.55 5.79 -20.20
CA ALA A 8 7.83 5.32 -19.69
C ALA A 8 8.99 6.26 -20.10
N GLY A 9 9.80 6.65 -19.12
CA GLY A 9 10.96 7.51 -19.28
C GLY A 9 10.66 9.00 -19.53
N LYS A 10 9.38 9.41 -19.61
CA LYS A 10 9.04 10.83 -19.74
C LYS A 10 9.42 11.62 -18.48
N PRO A 11 9.82 12.91 -18.61
CA PRO A 11 10.06 13.76 -17.46
C PRO A 11 8.88 13.76 -16.49
N GLY A 12 9.16 13.55 -15.19
CA GLY A 12 8.13 13.52 -14.14
C GLY A 12 7.41 12.18 -13.95
N MET A 13 7.54 11.22 -14.87
CA MET A 13 6.94 9.88 -14.69
C MET A 13 7.75 9.07 -13.68
N ARG A 14 7.18 8.83 -12.49
CA ARG A 14 7.83 8.11 -11.37
C ARG A 14 7.03 6.96 -10.77
N ALA A 15 5.73 6.89 -11.01
CA ALA A 15 4.86 5.89 -10.40
C ALA A 15 3.62 5.67 -11.28
N VAL A 16 2.91 4.57 -11.04
CA VAL A 16 1.61 4.29 -11.67
C VAL A 16 0.53 4.33 -10.61
N ASN A 17 -0.43 5.24 -10.75
CA ASN A 17 -1.60 5.28 -9.88
C ASN A 17 -2.68 4.31 -10.41
N LEU A 18 -3.22 3.48 -9.52
CA LEU A 18 -4.24 2.49 -9.84
C LEU A 18 -5.39 2.56 -8.81
N GLY A 19 -6.63 2.36 -9.28
CA GLY A 19 -7.74 2.12 -8.37
C GLY A 19 -7.53 0.81 -7.62
N ASP A 20 -7.95 0.73 -6.36
CA ASP A 20 -7.98 -0.52 -5.60
C ASP A 20 -8.97 -1.55 -6.19
N THR A 21 -10.10 -1.09 -6.72
CA THR A 21 -11.06 -1.91 -7.46
C THR A 21 -11.64 -1.17 -8.67
N ILE A 22 -12.14 -1.93 -9.66
CA ILE A 22 -12.86 -1.37 -10.83
C ILE A 22 -14.11 -2.21 -11.07
N GLY A 23 -15.28 -1.57 -10.99
CA GLY A 23 -16.57 -2.25 -11.17
C GLY A 23 -16.79 -3.40 -10.16
N GLY A 24 -16.27 -3.26 -8.94
CA GLY A 24 -16.36 -4.29 -7.88
C GLY A 24 -15.47 -5.51 -8.13
N ARG A 25 -14.54 -5.45 -9.09
CA ARG A 25 -13.57 -6.52 -9.36
C ARG A 25 -12.19 -6.14 -8.84
N ASP A 26 -11.50 -7.15 -8.33
CA ASP A 26 -10.08 -7.07 -7.98
C ASP A 26 -9.20 -7.27 -9.22
N TYR A 27 -9.43 -6.41 -10.23
CA TYR A 27 -8.91 -6.50 -11.59
C TYR A 27 -7.38 -6.66 -11.67
N VAL A 28 -6.64 -6.11 -10.70
CA VAL A 28 -5.18 -6.16 -10.66
C VAL A 28 -4.62 -7.59 -10.55
N PHE A 29 -5.42 -8.53 -10.05
CA PHE A 29 -5.05 -9.94 -9.93
C PHE A 29 -5.56 -10.81 -11.09
N GLU A 30 -6.24 -10.22 -12.08
CA GLU A 30 -6.70 -10.92 -13.27
C GLU A 30 -5.51 -11.17 -14.23
N PRO A 31 -5.47 -12.28 -14.98
CA PRO A 31 -4.37 -12.61 -15.89
C PRO A 31 -4.02 -11.51 -16.90
N GLU A 32 -5.03 -10.75 -17.33
CA GLU A 32 -4.94 -9.64 -18.27
C GLU A 32 -4.11 -8.47 -17.71
N PHE A 33 -4.01 -8.35 -16.38
CA PHE A 33 -3.23 -7.32 -15.72
C PHE A 33 -1.80 -7.76 -15.39
N ALA A 34 -1.50 -9.06 -15.48
CA ALA A 34 -0.15 -9.58 -15.25
C ALA A 34 0.94 -8.89 -16.10
N PRO A 35 0.74 -8.58 -17.39
CA PRO A 35 1.72 -7.83 -18.19
C PRO A 35 1.96 -6.40 -17.67
N VAL A 36 0.95 -5.75 -17.09
CA VAL A 36 1.09 -4.41 -16.51
C VAL A 36 1.97 -4.47 -15.26
N LEU A 37 1.71 -5.44 -14.36
CA LEU A 37 2.52 -5.63 -13.16
C LEU A 37 3.98 -5.93 -13.50
N ALA A 38 4.22 -6.85 -14.45
CA ALA A 38 5.56 -7.19 -14.91
C ALA A 38 6.28 -5.97 -15.49
N ARG A 39 5.58 -5.14 -16.27
CA ARG A 39 6.19 -3.95 -16.87
C ARG A 39 6.47 -2.86 -15.84
N CYS A 40 5.60 -2.65 -14.85
CA CYS A 40 5.88 -1.73 -13.75
C CYS A 40 7.11 -2.18 -12.94
N GLU A 41 7.24 -3.47 -12.68
CA GLU A 41 8.43 -4.03 -12.05
C GLU A 41 9.70 -3.78 -12.88
N GLU A 42 9.67 -4.05 -14.19
CA GLU A 42 10.80 -3.84 -15.09
C GLU A 42 11.24 -2.36 -15.14
N LEU A 43 10.27 -1.45 -15.17
CA LEU A 43 10.51 0.00 -15.20
C LEU A 43 10.93 0.57 -13.83
N GLY A 44 10.80 -0.20 -12.75
CA GLY A 44 10.99 0.30 -11.39
C GLY A 44 9.93 1.33 -10.99
N TYR A 45 8.72 1.26 -11.57
CA TYR A 45 7.64 2.18 -11.27
C TYR A 45 6.78 1.61 -10.13
N PRO A 46 6.83 2.21 -8.92
CA PRO A 46 5.94 1.80 -7.84
C PRO A 46 4.47 1.97 -8.23
N LEU A 47 3.66 1.02 -7.76
CA LEU A 47 2.21 1.13 -7.83
C LEU A 47 1.72 1.91 -6.62
N VAL A 48 0.99 2.99 -6.85
CA VAL A 48 0.31 3.76 -5.81
C VAL A 48 -1.17 3.51 -5.96
N PHE A 49 -1.78 2.85 -4.99
CA PHE A 49 -3.21 2.62 -5.03
C PHE A 49 -3.98 3.87 -4.59
N HIS A 50 -5.27 3.94 -4.91
CA HIS A 50 -6.20 4.87 -4.28
C HIS A 50 -7.60 4.28 -4.32
N ASN A 51 -8.40 4.55 -3.30
CA ASN A 51 -9.78 4.12 -3.29
C ASN A 51 -10.61 4.91 -4.32
N MET A 52 -11.37 4.23 -5.17
CA MET A 52 -12.17 4.86 -6.22
C MET A 52 -13.67 4.91 -5.89
N ASN A 53 -14.04 5.15 -4.62
CA ASN A 53 -15.43 5.23 -4.15
C ASN A 53 -16.26 3.99 -4.52
N THR A 54 -15.66 2.82 -4.41
CA THR A 54 -16.39 1.55 -4.57
C THR A 54 -16.92 1.12 -3.22
N ASP A 55 -18.19 0.72 -3.14
CA ASP A 55 -18.75 0.12 -1.92
C ASP A 55 -18.29 -1.34 -1.82
N PRO A 56 -17.26 -1.68 -1.01
CA PRO A 56 -16.81 -3.06 -0.87
C PRO A 56 -17.87 -3.94 -0.17
N PHE A 57 -18.91 -3.33 0.38
CA PHE A 57 -19.96 -3.97 1.16
C PHE A 57 -21.31 -3.99 0.45
N GLY A 58 -21.35 -3.56 -0.82
CA GLY A 58 -22.50 -3.69 -1.72
C GLY A 58 -23.71 -2.84 -1.33
N LYS A 59 -24.59 -3.36 -0.47
CA LYS A 59 -25.82 -2.66 -0.01
C LYS A 59 -25.65 -2.02 1.37
N ARG A 60 -24.48 -2.17 1.99
CA ARG A 60 -24.19 -1.67 3.33
C ARG A 60 -23.12 -0.59 3.24
N PRO A 61 -23.49 0.68 3.04
CA PRO A 61 -22.50 1.74 2.89
C PRO A 61 -21.59 1.78 4.12
N ALA A 62 -20.27 1.87 3.88
CA ALA A 62 -19.26 1.91 4.94
C ALA A 62 -19.39 3.16 5.83
N GLY A 63 -20.02 4.23 5.33
CA GLY A 63 -19.93 5.55 5.91
C GLY A 63 -18.61 6.25 5.53
N PRO A 64 -18.36 7.46 6.04
CA PRO A 64 -17.23 8.28 5.61
C PRO A 64 -15.88 7.63 5.97
N GLY A 65 -15.06 7.37 4.95
CA GLY A 65 -13.64 7.00 5.07
C GLY A 65 -13.35 5.55 5.50
N LEU A 66 -14.36 4.76 5.89
CA LEU A 66 -14.16 3.35 6.25
C LEU A 66 -13.99 2.45 5.02
N ASP A 67 -14.61 2.81 3.91
CA ASP A 67 -14.47 2.12 2.62
C ASP A 67 -13.01 2.00 2.18
N ALA A 68 -12.26 3.11 2.20
CA ALA A 68 -10.83 3.12 1.91
C ALA A 68 -10.08 2.21 2.89
N ALA A 69 -10.37 2.27 4.20
CA ALA A 69 -9.67 1.45 5.18
C ALA A 69 -9.80 -0.06 4.89
N PHE A 70 -11.00 -0.53 4.53
CA PHE A 70 -11.24 -1.95 4.29
C PHE A 70 -10.81 -2.43 2.90
N THR A 71 -10.94 -1.60 1.87
CA THR A 71 -10.47 -1.93 0.52
C THR A 71 -8.95 -2.08 0.47
N HIS A 72 -8.19 -1.19 1.12
CA HIS A 72 -6.74 -1.34 1.26
C HIS A 72 -6.35 -2.61 2.05
N ALA A 73 -7.15 -3.00 3.06
CA ALA A 73 -6.97 -4.26 3.79
C ALA A 73 -7.15 -5.50 2.91
N ILE A 74 -8.19 -5.51 2.08
CA ILE A 74 -8.42 -6.57 1.11
C ILE A 74 -7.27 -6.62 0.11
N LEU A 75 -6.89 -5.47 -0.45
CA LEU A 75 -5.83 -5.36 -1.45
C LEU A 75 -4.48 -5.91 -0.92
N GLY A 76 -4.04 -5.47 0.26
CA GLY A 76 -2.80 -5.95 0.89
C GLY A 76 -2.80 -7.46 1.12
N ALA A 77 -3.90 -7.99 1.68
CA ALA A 77 -4.05 -9.43 1.89
C ALA A 77 -4.04 -10.22 0.57
N LYS A 78 -4.67 -9.70 -0.49
CA LYS A 78 -4.70 -10.36 -1.81
C LYS A 78 -3.35 -10.34 -2.52
N PHE A 79 -2.56 -9.28 -2.40
CA PHE A 79 -1.20 -9.25 -2.95
C PHE A 79 -0.31 -10.36 -2.39
N ILE A 80 -0.40 -10.62 -1.09
CA ILE A 80 0.29 -11.73 -0.43
C ILE A 80 -0.33 -13.06 -0.86
N GLY A 81 -1.63 -13.22 -0.61
CA GLY A 81 -2.31 -14.51 -0.79
C GLY A 81 -2.33 -15.02 -2.22
N SER A 82 -2.31 -14.13 -3.23
CA SER A 82 -2.27 -14.50 -4.64
C SER A 82 -0.87 -14.96 -5.12
N GLY A 83 0.18 -14.76 -4.32
CA GLY A 83 1.56 -14.99 -4.74
C GLY A 83 2.10 -13.92 -5.71
N THR A 84 1.36 -12.83 -5.92
CA THR A 84 1.77 -11.74 -6.82
C THR A 84 3.09 -11.12 -6.38
N LEU A 85 3.29 -10.93 -5.07
CA LEU A 85 4.54 -10.39 -4.53
C LEU A 85 5.74 -11.34 -4.75
N ASP A 86 5.51 -12.65 -4.79
CA ASP A 86 6.56 -13.64 -5.04
C ASP A 86 6.89 -13.71 -6.54
N LYS A 87 5.85 -13.60 -7.39
CA LYS A 87 5.99 -13.57 -8.84
C LYS A 87 6.74 -12.32 -9.32
N TYR A 88 6.52 -11.18 -8.67
CA TYR A 88 7.17 -9.90 -8.97
C TYR A 88 7.91 -9.39 -7.72
N PRO A 89 9.10 -9.94 -7.41
CA PRO A 89 9.83 -9.66 -6.17
C PRO A 89 10.39 -8.24 -6.07
N LYS A 90 10.53 -7.53 -7.19
CA LYS A 90 11.02 -6.13 -7.25
C LYS A 90 9.90 -5.12 -7.40
N LEU A 91 8.65 -5.56 -7.55
CA LEU A 91 7.51 -4.67 -7.59
C LEU A 91 7.36 -3.96 -6.24
N GLU A 92 7.37 -2.63 -6.29
CA GLU A 92 7.16 -1.75 -5.15
C GLU A 92 5.70 -1.28 -5.12
N ILE A 93 5.08 -1.31 -3.94
CA ILE A 93 3.66 -0.99 -3.77
C ILE A 93 3.50 -0.02 -2.61
N VAL A 94 2.77 1.07 -2.83
CA VAL A 94 2.29 1.97 -1.79
C VAL A 94 0.84 1.65 -1.48
N LEU A 95 0.55 1.35 -0.22
CA LEU A 95 -0.80 1.29 0.32
C LEU A 95 -1.10 2.61 1.05
N PRO A 96 -1.90 3.52 0.46
CA PRO A 96 -2.28 4.77 1.11
C PRO A 96 -3.02 4.60 2.43
N HIS A 97 -3.25 5.72 3.11
CA HIS A 97 -4.02 5.82 4.35
C HIS A 97 -3.48 4.88 5.43
N ALA A 98 -2.14 4.86 5.57
CA ALA A 98 -1.40 3.95 6.43
C ALA A 98 -1.68 2.46 6.17
N GLY A 99 -2.09 2.09 4.97
CA GLY A 99 -2.51 0.73 4.61
C GLY A 99 -3.95 0.40 5.02
N GLY A 100 -4.74 1.39 5.40
CA GLY A 100 -6.09 1.22 5.90
C GLY A 100 -6.13 0.34 7.14
N ALA A 101 -7.04 -0.63 7.16
CA ALA A 101 -7.15 -1.62 8.23
C ALA A 101 -6.16 -2.79 8.08
N PHE A 102 -5.34 -2.84 7.02
CA PHE A 102 -4.43 -3.96 6.76
C PHE A 102 -3.46 -4.20 7.91
N PRO A 103 -2.69 -3.20 8.39
CA PRO A 103 -1.68 -3.43 9.42
C PRO A 103 -2.30 -3.94 10.73
N TYR A 104 -3.49 -3.44 11.09
CA TYR A 104 -4.21 -3.89 12.28
C TYR A 104 -4.69 -5.34 12.16
N CYS A 105 -5.19 -5.72 10.98
CA CYS A 105 -5.69 -7.07 10.71
C CYS A 105 -4.58 -8.08 10.38
N ALA A 106 -3.32 -7.64 10.26
CA ALA A 106 -2.18 -8.43 9.82
C ALA A 106 -2.06 -9.80 10.52
N GLY A 107 -2.07 -9.82 11.86
CA GLY A 107 -1.92 -11.06 12.63
C GLY A 107 -3.08 -12.05 12.40
N ARG A 108 -4.30 -11.56 12.11
CA ARG A 108 -5.41 -12.42 11.72
C ARG A 108 -5.16 -13.02 10.35
N VAL A 109 -4.75 -12.21 9.36
CA VAL A 109 -4.45 -12.70 8.01
C VAL A 109 -3.33 -13.74 8.04
N GLU A 110 -2.24 -13.48 8.79
CA GLU A 110 -1.16 -14.43 9.05
C GLU A 110 -1.69 -15.76 9.60
N HIS A 111 -2.49 -15.71 10.67
CA HIS A 111 -3.02 -16.92 11.30
C HIS A 111 -3.84 -17.77 10.31
N PHE A 112 -4.67 -17.13 9.49
CA PHE A 112 -5.46 -17.85 8.49
C PHE A 112 -4.60 -18.42 7.35
N MET A 113 -3.58 -17.71 6.90
CA MET A 113 -2.70 -18.13 5.81
C MET A 113 -1.70 -19.23 6.21
N TYR A 114 -1.18 -19.20 7.45
CA TYR A 114 -0.08 -20.06 7.88
C TYR A 114 -0.51 -21.18 8.83
N HIS A 115 -1.65 -21.05 9.53
CA HIS A 115 -1.98 -21.96 10.65
C HIS A 115 -3.34 -22.64 10.53
N MET A 116 -4.34 -22.02 9.90
CA MET A 116 -5.71 -22.57 9.84
C MET A 116 -5.97 -23.58 8.71
N GLY A 117 -4.94 -24.06 8.01
CA GLY A 117 -5.11 -25.08 6.96
C GLY A 117 -6.00 -24.66 5.77
N ALA A 118 -6.39 -23.38 5.67
CA ALA A 118 -7.22 -22.85 4.58
C ALA A 118 -6.53 -22.93 3.20
N ASN A 119 -5.27 -23.36 3.17
CA ASN A 119 -4.58 -23.83 1.99
C ASN A 119 -4.94 -25.29 1.69
N ALA A 120 -6.19 -25.56 1.32
CA ALA A 120 -6.58 -26.81 0.65
C ALA A 120 -6.03 -26.86 -0.80
N GLY A 121 -4.70 -26.70 -0.95
CA GLY A 121 -4.00 -26.74 -2.25
C GLY A 121 -2.97 -25.65 -2.53
N ARG A 122 -2.61 -24.78 -1.57
CA ARG A 122 -1.53 -23.78 -1.74
C ARG A 122 -0.33 -24.13 -0.86
N THR A 123 0.87 -24.01 -1.42
CA THR A 123 2.12 -24.18 -0.68
C THR A 123 2.25 -23.12 0.42
N THR A 124 2.92 -23.45 1.52
CA THR A 124 3.37 -22.47 2.52
C THR A 124 4.08 -21.32 1.80
N PRO A 125 3.72 -20.05 2.09
CA PRO A 125 4.41 -18.92 1.47
C PRO A 125 5.92 -18.97 1.74
N PRO A 126 6.77 -18.56 0.79
CA PRO A 126 8.23 -18.64 0.93
C PRO A 126 8.84 -17.66 1.94
N HIS A 127 8.08 -16.66 2.39
CA HIS A 127 8.53 -15.62 3.33
C HIS A 127 7.68 -15.64 4.59
N THR A 128 8.18 -15.06 5.68
CA THR A 128 7.39 -14.77 6.88
C THR A 128 6.35 -13.70 6.59
N PHE A 129 5.25 -13.67 7.35
CA PHE A 129 4.25 -12.63 7.16
C PHE A 129 4.79 -11.22 7.41
N LYS A 130 5.70 -11.06 8.38
CA LYS A 130 6.39 -9.79 8.64
C LYS A 130 7.22 -9.32 7.44
N GLU A 131 7.88 -10.23 6.72
CA GLU A 131 8.60 -9.89 5.48
C GLU A 131 7.63 -9.39 4.40
N TYR A 132 6.46 -10.02 4.26
CA TYR A 132 5.42 -9.53 3.36
C TYR A 132 4.85 -8.16 3.76
N LEU A 133 4.62 -7.89 5.05
CA LEU A 133 4.20 -6.56 5.48
C LEU A 133 5.23 -5.48 5.08
N ARG A 134 6.51 -5.82 5.13
CA ARG A 134 7.60 -4.92 4.71
C ARG A 134 7.80 -4.84 3.19
N ARG A 135 7.04 -5.60 2.37
CA ARG A 135 7.01 -5.46 0.90
C ARG A 135 6.17 -4.27 0.44
N PHE A 136 5.40 -3.66 1.33
CA PHE A 136 4.65 -2.45 1.05
C PHE A 136 5.35 -1.22 1.65
N HIS A 137 5.05 -0.07 1.05
CA HIS A 137 5.22 1.24 1.67
C HIS A 137 3.86 1.78 2.07
N TYR A 138 3.86 2.66 3.06
CA TYR A 138 2.66 3.21 3.66
C TYR A 138 2.83 4.71 3.82
N ASP A 139 1.80 5.50 3.54
CA ASP A 139 1.85 6.89 4.01
C ASP A 139 1.58 6.96 5.53
N TYR A 140 1.67 8.16 6.10
CA TYR A 140 1.40 8.40 7.53
C TYR A 140 -0.01 8.92 7.82
N LEU A 141 -0.96 8.82 6.89
CA LEU A 141 -2.30 9.42 7.01
C LEU A 141 -3.21 8.64 7.97
N THR A 142 -2.83 8.62 9.24
CA THR A 142 -3.58 8.02 10.34
C THR A 142 -4.40 9.04 11.11
N TYR A 143 -4.14 10.34 10.89
CA TYR A 143 -4.70 11.50 11.63
C TYR A 143 -4.45 11.50 13.14
N ARG A 144 -3.79 10.46 13.66
CA ARG A 144 -3.60 10.17 15.09
C ARG A 144 -2.24 9.50 15.31
N PRO A 145 -1.42 9.98 16.27
CA PRO A 145 -0.08 9.46 16.47
C PRO A 145 -0.07 7.98 16.91
N GLU A 146 -1.11 7.50 17.58
CA GLU A 146 -1.21 6.12 18.04
C GLU A 146 -1.20 5.13 16.87
N GLY A 147 -1.91 5.47 15.78
CA GLY A 147 -1.92 4.66 14.56
C GLY A 147 -0.56 4.64 13.87
N LEU A 148 0.11 5.79 13.76
CA LEU A 148 1.43 5.87 13.14
C LEU A 148 2.49 5.15 13.98
N ARG A 149 2.41 5.23 15.33
CA ARG A 149 3.29 4.49 16.23
C ARG A 149 3.16 2.99 15.99
N PHE A 150 1.93 2.48 16.02
CA PHE A 150 1.66 1.06 15.76
C PHE A 150 2.22 0.61 14.41
N LEU A 151 2.00 1.39 13.35
CA LEU A 151 2.52 1.08 12.03
C LEU A 151 4.05 1.04 12.01
N ILE A 152 4.72 2.04 12.60
CA ILE A 152 6.19 2.08 12.69
C ILE A 152 6.74 0.89 13.47
N ASP A 153 6.11 0.51 14.58
CA ASP A 153 6.54 -0.65 15.37
C ASP A 153 6.40 -1.97 14.59
N LEU A 154 5.40 -2.05 13.70
CA LEU A 154 5.13 -3.20 12.86
C LEU A 154 6.10 -3.32 11.67
N VAL A 155 6.23 -2.25 10.88
CA VAL A 155 6.93 -2.28 9.58
C VAL A 155 8.20 -1.45 9.53
N GLY A 156 8.53 -0.68 10.56
CA GLY A 156 9.72 0.20 10.60
C GLY A 156 9.51 1.53 9.87
N ALA A 157 10.20 2.57 10.35
CA ALA A 157 10.15 3.91 9.77
C ALA A 157 10.69 3.98 8.33
N ASP A 158 11.46 2.98 7.87
CA ASP A 158 11.97 2.86 6.49
C ASP A 158 10.91 2.52 5.45
N ARG A 159 9.70 2.16 5.89
CA ARG A 159 8.54 1.83 5.05
C ARG A 159 7.46 2.89 5.06
N ILE A 160 7.69 4.03 5.73
CA ILE A 160 6.73 5.12 5.82
C ILE A 160 7.12 6.24 4.85
N VAL A 161 6.25 6.58 3.92
CA VAL A 161 6.45 7.67 2.96
C VAL A 161 5.58 8.88 3.32
N VAL A 162 5.94 10.04 2.78
CA VAL A 162 5.14 11.26 2.91
C VAL A 162 3.83 11.16 2.13
N GLY A 163 2.75 11.64 2.72
CA GLY A 163 1.44 11.71 2.08
C GLY A 163 0.55 12.74 2.77
N THR A 164 -0.22 13.49 1.98
CA THR A 164 -1.11 14.56 2.48
C THR A 164 -2.57 14.39 2.07
N ASP A 165 -2.84 13.53 1.08
CA ASP A 165 -4.15 13.39 0.41
C ASP A 165 -4.75 14.76 0.01
N SER A 166 -3.90 15.63 -0.54
CA SER A 166 -4.24 17.00 -0.92
C SER A 166 -5.43 17.00 -1.89
N PHE A 167 -6.34 17.96 -1.72
CA PHE A 167 -7.65 18.12 -2.39
C PHE A 167 -8.82 17.33 -1.80
N ASN A 168 -8.59 16.22 -1.08
CA ASN A 168 -9.65 15.46 -0.41
C ASN A 168 -9.62 15.67 1.11
N ALA A 169 -8.49 15.31 1.73
CA ALA A 169 -8.19 15.76 3.07
C ALA A 169 -7.71 17.21 2.94
N LYS A 170 -8.39 18.16 3.59
CA LYS A 170 -7.92 19.56 3.67
C LYS A 170 -6.66 19.70 4.54
N ASP A 171 -5.90 18.62 4.72
CA ASP A 171 -4.71 18.48 5.57
C ASP A 171 -3.45 19.06 4.91
N ILE A 172 -3.65 20.09 4.08
CA ILE A 172 -2.58 20.86 3.41
C ILE A 172 -2.04 21.93 4.37
N GLU A 173 -2.82 22.30 5.40
CA GLU A 173 -2.43 23.34 6.35
C GLU A 173 -1.35 22.85 7.31
N TYR A 174 -1.38 21.56 7.69
CA TYR A 174 -0.38 20.97 8.60
C TYR A 174 0.06 19.57 8.12
N PRO A 175 0.70 19.46 6.95
CA PRO A 175 0.93 18.20 6.26
C PRO A 175 1.79 17.22 7.06
N SER A 176 2.59 17.68 8.04
CA SER A 176 3.41 16.83 8.91
C SER A 176 2.89 16.71 10.35
N ALA A 177 1.70 17.23 10.68
CA ALA A 177 1.22 17.36 12.06
C ALA A 177 1.27 16.05 12.88
N VAL A 178 0.93 14.92 12.26
CA VAL A 178 1.00 13.62 12.94
C VAL A 178 2.46 13.24 13.24
N VAL A 179 3.39 13.51 12.33
CA VAL A 179 4.82 13.21 12.50
C VAL A 179 5.45 14.13 13.55
N GLU A 180 5.10 15.42 13.58
CA GLU A 180 5.65 16.38 14.56
C GLU A 180 5.22 16.08 16.01
N GLN A 181 4.21 15.24 16.22
CA GLN A 181 3.82 14.77 17.57
C GLN A 181 4.80 13.75 18.16
N PHE A 182 5.77 13.29 17.37
CA PHE A 182 6.76 12.30 17.79
C PHE A 182 8.10 12.98 18.08
N ASN A 183 8.76 12.53 19.15
CA ASN A 183 10.15 12.90 19.43
C ASN A 183 11.13 12.02 18.62
N PHE A 184 11.05 12.07 17.29
CA PHE A 184 11.96 11.32 16.42
C PHE A 184 13.38 11.89 16.44
N GLN A 185 14.36 11.02 16.22
CA GLN A 185 15.68 11.49 15.79
C GLN A 185 15.53 12.17 14.42
N ALA A 186 16.33 13.21 14.15
CA ALA A 186 16.27 13.95 12.88
C ALA A 186 16.35 13.04 11.65
N VAL A 187 17.15 11.98 11.72
CA VAL A 187 17.30 10.98 10.65
C VAL A 187 15.99 10.24 10.33
N ASP A 188 15.18 9.89 11.32
CA ASP A 188 13.93 9.17 11.10
C ASP A 188 12.84 10.12 10.61
N ARG A 189 12.79 11.35 11.14
CA ARG A 189 11.89 12.39 10.65
C ARG A 189 12.15 12.70 9.17
N ASP A 190 13.40 12.93 8.79
CA ASP A 190 13.77 13.24 7.41
C ASP A 190 13.55 12.04 6.48
N ARG A 191 13.76 10.82 6.99
CA ARG A 191 13.46 9.60 6.26
C ARG A 191 11.96 9.50 5.93
N ILE A 192 11.07 9.73 6.90
CA ILE A 192 9.61 9.66 6.72
C ILE A 192 9.13 10.78 5.80
N LEU A 193 9.52 12.02 6.06
CA LEU A 193 8.99 13.20 5.36
C LEU A 193 9.59 13.41 3.96
N LYS A 194 10.71 12.75 3.63
CA LYS A 194 11.42 12.97 2.37
C LYS A 194 12.18 11.74 1.86
N GLY A 195 13.08 11.20 2.68
CA GLY A 195 14.10 10.24 2.23
C GLY A 195 13.53 8.97 1.61
N ASN A 196 12.49 8.39 2.21
CA ASN A 196 11.85 7.19 1.69
C ASN A 196 11.16 7.46 0.34
N ALA A 197 10.45 8.58 0.21
CA ALA A 197 9.79 8.95 -1.03
C ALA A 197 10.81 9.24 -2.15
N MET A 198 11.92 9.92 -1.83
CA MET A 198 13.00 10.15 -2.81
C MET A 198 13.61 8.84 -3.32
N ARG A 199 13.86 7.88 -2.42
CA ARG A 199 14.36 6.55 -2.78
C ARG A 199 13.36 5.78 -3.64
N LEU A 200 12.10 5.76 -3.23
CA LEU A 200 11.03 5.01 -3.89
C LEU A 200 10.68 5.57 -5.27
N LEU A 201 10.69 6.89 -5.42
CA LEU A 201 10.28 7.59 -6.63
C LEU A 201 11.47 8.06 -7.48
N HIS A 202 12.70 7.67 -7.14
CA HIS A 202 13.92 8.06 -7.88
C HIS A 202 13.98 9.57 -8.17
N LEU A 203 13.88 10.37 -7.10
CA LEU A 203 13.92 11.84 -7.11
C LEU A 203 15.28 12.41 -6.70
#